data_AF-A0A139K2W7-F1
#
_entry.id   AF-A0A139K2W7-F1
#
_cell.length_a   1.000
_cell.length_b   1.000
_cell.length_c   1.000
_cell.angle_alpha   90.00
_cell.angle_beta   90.00
_cell.angle_gamma   90.00
#
_symmetry.space_group_name_H-M   'P 1'
#
loop_
_entity.id
_entity.type
_entity.pdbx_description
1 polymer ?
#
loop_
_entity_poly.entity_id
_entity_poly.type
_entity_poly.pdbx_seq_one_letter_code
_entity_poly.pdbx_strand_id
1 'polypeptide(L)'
;MKTNEIQFGGKSYVCRIVEANDGEELLIAPTTLLDALQPGSFNDENEGFASKEAESIYDEVFFFTDERTLQLPENELVAELKKDNPDWFE
;
A
#
# COMPACT_ATOMS: atom_id res chain seq x y z
N MET A 1 7.48 -9.96 -10.18
CA MET A 1 6.43 -9.39 -9.32
C MET A 1 5.73 -10.46 -8.52
N LYS A 2 5.67 -10.29 -7.20
CA LYS A 2 4.91 -11.17 -6.31
C LYS A 2 3.60 -10.48 -5.93
N THR A 3 2.56 -11.27 -5.70
CA THR A 3 1.27 -10.81 -5.15
C THR A 3 1.16 -11.22 -3.70
N ASN A 4 0.63 -10.34 -2.88
CA ASN A 4 0.25 -10.62 -1.49
C ASN A 4 -1.24 -10.31 -1.30
N GLU A 5 -1.84 -10.80 -0.22
CA GLU A 5 -3.21 -10.48 0.14
C GLU A 5 -3.28 -10.10 1.62
N ILE A 6 -3.86 -8.93 1.89
CA ILE A 6 -4.15 -8.48 3.25
C ILE A 6 -5.63 -8.71 3.54
N GLN A 7 -5.90 -9.29 4.71
CA GLN A 7 -7.25 -9.44 5.24
C GLN A 7 -7.53 -8.36 6.26
N PHE A 8 -8.54 -7.53 6.03
CA PHE A 8 -8.94 -6.51 7.00
C PHE A 8 -10.44 -6.24 6.92
N GLY A 9 -11.11 -6.14 8.08
CA GLY A 9 -12.55 -5.85 8.14
C GLY A 9 -13.44 -6.85 7.38
N GLY A 10 -13.02 -8.12 7.29
CA GLY A 10 -13.73 -9.17 6.56
C GLY A 10 -13.64 -9.09 5.03
N LYS A 11 -12.70 -8.32 4.50
CA LYS A 11 -12.41 -8.20 3.06
C LYS A 11 -10.95 -8.55 2.76
N SER A 12 -10.74 -9.16 1.59
CA SER A 12 -9.43 -9.38 0.98
C SER A 12 -9.00 -8.17 0.16
N TYR A 13 -7.75 -7.75 0.30
CA TYR A 13 -7.14 -6.70 -0.52
C TYR A 13 -5.89 -7.25 -1.20
N VAL A 14 -5.93 -7.29 -2.53
CA VAL A 14 -4.79 -7.73 -3.34
C VAL A 14 -3.73 -6.64 -3.29
N CYS A 15 -2.51 -7.01 -2.91
CA CYS A 15 -1.34 -6.15 -2.84
C CYS A 15 -0.26 -6.67 -3.79
N ARG A 16 0.71 -5.82 -4.11
CA ARG A 16 1.88 -6.18 -4.93
C ARG A 16 3.15 -5.94 -4.13
N ILE A 17 4.12 -6.83 -4.34
CA ILE A 17 5.47 -6.64 -3.81
C ILE A 17 6.36 -6.27 -4.98
N VAL A 18 7.05 -5.14 -4.83
CA VAL A 18 8.06 -4.64 -5.77
C VAL A 18 9.42 -4.64 -5.07
N GLU A 19 10.48 -4.86 -5.83
CA GLU A 19 11.84 -4.82 -5.31
C GLU A 19 12.41 -3.41 -5.48
N ALA A 20 12.96 -2.85 -4.39
CA ALA A 20 13.67 -1.58 -4.40
C ALA A 20 15.11 -1.75 -4.92
N ASN A 21 15.81 -0.63 -5.09
CA ASN A 21 17.19 -0.61 -5.60
C ASN A 21 18.19 -1.44 -4.78
N ASP A 22 18.01 -1.49 -3.45
CA ASP A 22 18.87 -2.25 -2.54
C ASP A 22 18.44 -3.72 -2.38
N GLY A 23 17.41 -4.16 -3.13
CA GLY A 23 16.83 -5.50 -3.03
C GLY A 23 15.76 -5.64 -1.93
N GLU A 24 15.34 -4.54 -1.30
CA GLU A 24 14.26 -4.55 -0.30
C GLU A 24 12.89 -4.81 -0.96
N GLU A 25 12.08 -5.69 -0.36
CA GLU A 25 10.72 -5.98 -0.82
C GLU A 25 9.74 -4.95 -0.25
N LEU A 26 9.22 -4.08 -1.10
CA LEU A 26 8.27 -3.03 -0.75
C LEU A 26 6.83 -3.46 -1.05
N LEU A 27 5.95 -3.32 -0.06
CA LEU A 27 4.54 -3.67 -0.18
C LEU A 27 3.72 -2.49 -0.70
N ILE A 28 3.04 -2.69 -1.83
CA ILE A 28 2.16 -1.71 -2.47
C ILE A 28 0.71 -2.20 -2.33
N ALA A 29 -0.14 -1.38 -1.73
CA ALA A 29 -1.52 -1.74 -1.43
C ALA A 29 -2.53 -0.81 -2.11
N PRO A 30 -3.80 -1.23 -2.28
CA PRO A 30 -4.81 -0.40 -2.92
C PRO A 30 -5.30 0.70 -1.96
N THR A 31 -5.65 1.88 -2.47
CA THR A 31 -6.26 2.96 -1.65
C THR A 31 -7.58 2.53 -1.00
N THR A 32 -8.28 1.53 -1.55
CA THR A 32 -9.46 0.95 -0.90
C THR A 32 -9.13 0.25 0.43
N LEU A 33 -7.89 -0.25 0.60
CA LEU A 33 -7.41 -0.72 1.89
C LEU A 33 -7.20 0.48 2.82
N LEU A 34 -6.53 1.55 2.37
CA LEU A 34 -6.34 2.76 3.15
C LEU A 34 -7.66 3.33 3.68
N ASP A 35 -8.69 3.42 2.84
CA ASP A 35 -10.04 3.86 3.25
C ASP A 35 -10.63 2.99 4.37
N ALA A 36 -10.31 1.69 4.39
CA ALA A 36 -10.75 0.77 5.43
C ALA A 36 -9.89 0.88 6.70
N LEU A 37 -8.58 1.08 6.56
CA LEU A 37 -7.66 1.23 7.68
C LEU A 37 -7.90 2.54 8.44
N GLN A 38 -8.18 3.62 7.72
CA GLN A 38 -8.31 4.96 8.28
C GLN A 38 -9.60 5.67 7.82
N PRO A 39 -10.79 5.17 8.22
CA PRO A 39 -12.08 5.72 7.78
C PRO A 39 -12.44 7.05 8.47
N GLY A 40 -11.75 7.39 9.56
CA GLY A 40 -12.00 8.61 10.34
C GLY A 40 -11.16 9.80 9.89
N SER A 41 -11.25 10.89 10.63
CA SER A 41 -10.43 12.08 10.39
C SER A 41 -9.09 11.98 11.12
N PHE A 42 -8.03 12.55 10.56
CA PHE A 42 -6.73 12.69 11.23
C PHE A 42 -6.82 13.42 12.59
N ASN A 43 -7.89 14.19 12.82
CA ASN A 43 -8.14 14.89 14.08
C ASN A 43 -8.81 14.02 15.16
N ASP A 44 -9.17 12.77 14.87
CA ASP A 44 -9.78 11.87 15.85
C ASP A 44 -8.73 11.35 16.85
N GLU A 45 -9.17 10.82 18.00
CA GLU A 45 -8.28 10.36 19.08
C GLU A 45 -7.28 9.26 18.63
N ASN A 46 -7.66 8.45 17.64
CA ASN A 46 -6.80 7.43 17.02
C ASN A 46 -6.34 7.85 15.60
N GLU A 47 -6.26 9.16 15.35
CA GLU A 47 -5.86 9.76 14.07
C GLU A 47 -6.71 9.26 12.88
N GLY A 48 -7.93 8.80 13.14
CA GLY A 48 -8.85 8.30 12.13
C GLY A 48 -8.67 6.80 11.81
N PHE A 49 -7.73 6.09 12.42
CA PHE A 49 -7.57 4.65 12.24
C PHE A 49 -8.73 3.86 12.84
N ALA A 50 -9.17 2.83 12.12
CA ALA A 50 -10.24 1.93 12.54
C ALA A 50 -9.86 1.10 13.78
N SER A 51 -8.58 0.78 13.96
CA SER A 51 -8.06 0.02 15.09
C SER A 51 -6.52 0.11 15.18
N LYS A 52 -5.93 -0.46 16.24
CA LYS A 52 -4.46 -0.64 16.34
C LYS A 52 -3.91 -1.65 15.33
N GLU A 53 -4.72 -2.63 14.94
CA GLU A 53 -4.37 -3.52 13.82
C GLU A 53 -4.30 -2.72 12.51
N ALA A 54 -5.21 -1.76 12.32
CA ALA A 54 -5.22 -0.94 11.12
C ALA A 54 -3.97 -0.06 10.99
N GLU A 55 -3.55 0.55 12.10
CA GLU A 55 -2.30 1.31 12.20
C GLU A 55 -1.09 0.41 11.87
N SER A 56 -1.03 -0.80 12.44
CA SER A 56 0.06 -1.76 12.16
C SER A 56 0.13 -2.16 10.68
N ILE A 57 -1.02 -2.36 10.02
CA ILE A 57 -1.05 -2.68 8.59
C ILE A 57 -0.60 -1.47 7.77
N TYR A 58 -1.00 -0.25 8.15
CA TYR A 58 -0.60 0.97 7.47
C TYR A 58 0.93 1.13 7.50
N ASP A 59 1.56 0.89 8.65
CA ASP A 59 3.02 0.97 8.82
C ASP A 59 3.79 -0.07 7.99
N GLU A 60 3.17 -1.21 7.66
CA GLU A 60 3.78 -2.24 6.79
C GLU A 60 3.69 -1.89 5.29
N VAL A 61 2.74 -1.04 4.89
CA VAL A 61 2.55 -0.67 3.49
C VAL A 61 3.48 0.48 3.12
N PHE A 62 4.32 0.27 2.11
CA PHE A 62 5.22 1.30 1.60
C PHE A 62 4.47 2.40 0.84
N PHE A 63 3.53 2.02 -0.03
CA PHE A 63 2.79 2.98 -0.86
C PHE A 63 1.37 2.51 -1.17
N PHE A 64 0.43 3.45 -1.21
CA PHE A 64 -0.95 3.21 -1.59
C PHE A 64 -1.24 3.78 -2.99
N THR A 65 -1.87 2.99 -3.84
CA THR A 65 -2.27 3.43 -5.19
C THR A 65 -3.64 2.86 -5.58
N ASP A 66 -4.25 3.34 -6.66
CA ASP A 66 -5.54 2.82 -7.09
C ASP A 66 -5.40 1.40 -7.68
N GLU A 67 -6.50 0.64 -7.67
CA GLU A 67 -6.50 -0.76 -8.13
C GLU A 67 -6.10 -0.92 -9.61
N ARG A 68 -6.31 0.11 -10.45
CA ARG A 68 -5.96 0.03 -11.88
C ARG A 68 -4.46 0.15 -12.06
N THR A 69 -3.85 1.08 -11.33
CA THR A 69 -2.39 1.23 -11.27
C THR A 69 -1.74 -0.05 -10.72
N LEU A 70 -2.34 -0.66 -9.69
CA LEU A 70 -1.83 -1.90 -9.10
C LEU A 70 -1.88 -3.11 -10.07
N GLN A 71 -2.77 -3.07 -11.08
CA GLN A 71 -2.89 -4.08 -12.14
C GLN A 71 -1.93 -3.88 -13.31
N LEU A 72 -1.16 -2.78 -13.32
CA LEU A 72 -0.18 -2.54 -14.37
C LEU A 72 0.92 -3.63 -14.39
N PRO A 73 1.53 -3.87 -15.55
CA PRO A 73 2.77 -4.63 -15.64
C PRO A 73 3.85 -4.05 -14.72
N GLU A 74 4.78 -4.89 -14.26
CA GLU A 74 5.81 -4.51 -13.27
C GLU A 74 6.60 -3.25 -13.65
N ASN A 75 7.05 -3.17 -14.90
CA ASN A 75 7.81 -2.02 -15.40
C ASN A 75 6.98 -0.74 -15.41
N GLU A 76 5.67 -0.83 -15.68
CA GLU A 76 4.76 0.32 -15.66
C GLU A 76 4.39 0.73 -14.23
N LEU A 77 4.16 -0.24 -13.33
CA LEU A 77 3.93 0.05 -11.91
C LEU A 77 5.16 0.72 -11.30
N VAL A 78 6.35 0.17 -11.50
CA VAL A 78 7.61 0.75 -10.99
C VAL A 78 7.83 2.15 -11.56
N ALA A 79 7.55 2.36 -12.85
CA ALA A 79 7.64 3.69 -13.45
C ALA A 79 6.64 4.69 -12.81
N GLU A 80 5.45 4.24 -12.42
CA GLU A 80 4.49 5.07 -11.68
C GLU A 80 5.00 5.39 -10.27
N LEU A 81 5.43 4.37 -9.52
CA LEU A 81 5.95 4.52 -8.16
C LEU A 81 7.19 5.43 -8.11
N LYS A 82 8.04 5.37 -9.13
CA LYS A 82 9.25 6.20 -9.27
C LYS A 82 8.95 7.69 -9.40
N LYS A 83 7.75 8.08 -9.87
CA LYS A 83 7.36 9.50 -9.97
C LYS A 83 7.28 10.14 -8.58
N ASP A 84 6.74 9.42 -7.61
CA ASP A 84 6.58 9.88 -6.23
C ASP A 84 7.77 9.48 -5.33
N ASN A 85 8.45 8.37 -5.64
CA ASN A 85 9.52 7.78 -4.83
C ASN A 85 10.80 7.51 -5.64
N PRO A 86 11.44 8.53 -6.26
CA PRO A 86 12.54 8.33 -7.20
C PRO A 86 13.79 7.67 -6.60
N ASP A 87 14.06 7.90 -5.30
CA ASP A 87 15.24 7.35 -4.62
C ASP A 87 15.14 5.83 -4.37
N TRP A 88 13.93 5.26 -4.43
CA TRP A 88 13.66 3.85 -4.14
C TRP A 88 13.69 2.97 -5.38
N PHE A 89 13.61 3.56 -6.59
CA PHE A 89 13.51 2.83 -7.86
C PHE A 89 14.46 3.40 -8.95
N GLU A 90 15.34 2.56 -9.50
CA GLU A 90 16.32 2.83 -10.57
C GLU A 90 15.78 2.46 -11.95
#